data_AF-A0A729G9W4-F1
#
_entry.id   AF-A0A729G9W4-F1
#
_cell.length_a   1.000
_cell.length_b   1.000
_cell.length_c   1.000
_cell.angle_alpha   90.00
_cell.angle_beta   90.00
_cell.angle_gamma   90.00
#
_symmetry.space_group_name_H-M   'P 1'
#
loop_
_entity.id
_entity.type
_entity.pdbx_description
1 polymer ?
#
loop_
_entity_poly.entity_id
_entity_poly.type
_entity_poly.pdbx_seq_one_letter_code
_entity_poly.pdbx_strand_id
1 'polypeptide(L)'
;MSLFDKKHLVTQADALQGRNTPMPIATLHAVNEHSMTNVPAGMEIAYFAMGCFWGVERLFWQLPGVYSTAAGYAGGYTPNPTYREVCSGQTGHAEAVRVVYDPAVIRYEQLLQVFWENHDPAQGMQQGNDHGTQYRSAIYPLTPEQSAAAHASRERFQSAMAAAGDNRPITTEITHATPFYYAEDEHQQYLHKNPYGYCGIGGIGVCLPPDA
;
A
#
# COMPACT_ATOMS: atom_id res chain seq x y z
N MET A 1 -28.43 14.11 -4.83
CA MET A 1 -27.15 13.55 -5.31
C MET A 1 -26.54 12.77 -4.17
N SER A 2 -26.40 11.46 -4.33
CA SER A 2 -26.03 10.53 -3.27
C SER A 2 -24.72 10.94 -2.61
N LEU A 3 -24.66 10.81 -1.28
CA LEU A 3 -23.44 10.79 -0.49
C LEU A 3 -22.37 9.95 -1.21
N PHE A 4 -21.20 10.55 -1.40
CA PHE A 4 -20.02 10.08 -2.11
C PHE A 4 -19.98 8.56 -2.36
N ASP A 5 -20.18 8.13 -3.60
CA ASP A 5 -20.05 6.72 -4.00
C ASP A 5 -18.56 6.32 -3.94
N LYS A 6 -18.16 5.73 -2.82
CA LYS A 6 -16.79 5.21 -2.62
C LYS A 6 -16.65 3.75 -3.03
N LYS A 7 -17.62 3.18 -3.76
CA LYS A 7 -17.55 1.82 -4.31
C LYS A 7 -17.00 1.80 -5.73
N HIS A 8 -16.91 2.96 -6.37
CA HIS A 8 -16.38 3.12 -7.72
C HIS A 8 -15.29 4.18 -7.73
N LEU A 9 -14.27 3.97 -8.56
CA LEU A 9 -13.22 4.97 -8.77
C LEU A 9 -13.81 6.19 -9.48
N VAL A 10 -13.39 7.38 -9.04
CA VAL A 10 -13.67 8.64 -9.73
C VAL A 10 -13.03 8.61 -11.13
N THR A 11 -13.63 9.30 -12.10
CA THR A 11 -12.99 9.52 -13.40
C THR A 11 -11.88 10.57 -13.27
N GLN A 12 -10.92 10.57 -14.19
CA GLN A 12 -9.89 11.61 -14.19
C GLN A 12 -10.46 13.03 -14.36
N ALA A 13 -11.56 13.18 -15.11
CA ALA A 13 -12.19 14.48 -15.35
C ALA A 13 -12.90 15.03 -14.10
N ASP A 14 -13.40 14.14 -13.24
CA ASP A 14 -14.13 14.48 -12.02
C ASP A 14 -13.25 14.46 -10.76
N ALA A 15 -11.96 14.08 -10.90
CA ALA A 15 -11.03 14.03 -9.79
C ALA A 15 -10.73 15.43 -9.27
N LEU A 16 -10.50 15.55 -7.96
CA LEU A 16 -10.08 16.81 -7.35
C LEU A 16 -8.80 17.32 -7.99
N GLN A 17 -8.70 18.64 -8.17
CA GLN A 17 -7.51 19.27 -8.76
C GLN A 17 -6.27 19.16 -7.87
N GLY A 18 -6.46 18.99 -6.56
CA GLY A 18 -5.37 18.86 -5.60
C GLY A 18 -4.59 20.15 -5.42
N ARG A 19 -3.27 20.03 -5.27
CA ARG A 19 -2.37 21.14 -4.99
C ARG A 19 -1.01 20.92 -5.64
N ASN A 20 -0.29 22.03 -5.85
CA ASN A 20 1.06 22.00 -6.44
C ASN A 20 2.17 21.90 -5.39
N THR A 21 1.82 22.05 -4.10
CA THR A 21 2.79 22.02 -3.00
C THR A 21 2.78 20.62 -2.36
N PRO A 22 3.93 19.91 -2.36
CA PRO A 22 4.07 18.65 -1.63
C PRO A 22 3.84 18.81 -0.13
N MET A 23 3.46 17.72 0.53
CA MET A 23 3.32 17.73 1.99
C MET A 23 4.69 17.94 2.66
N PRO A 24 4.78 18.82 3.67
CA PRO A 24 5.96 18.88 4.51
C PRO A 24 6.04 17.61 5.35
N ILE A 25 7.20 16.94 5.32
CA ILE A 25 7.47 15.71 6.06
C ILE A 25 8.78 15.80 6.80
N ALA A 26 8.91 15.08 7.92
CA ALA A 26 10.20 14.86 8.54
C ALA A 26 11.19 14.22 7.55
N THR A 27 12.47 14.56 7.66
CA THR A 27 13.50 13.96 6.81
C THR A 27 13.86 12.54 7.25
N LEU A 28 13.81 12.29 8.55
CA LEU A 28 14.19 11.01 9.16
C LEU A 28 12.95 10.24 9.61
N HIS A 29 13.01 8.93 9.43
CA HIS A 29 11.98 7.98 9.81
C HIS A 29 11.97 7.82 11.34
N ALA A 30 10.79 7.89 11.96
CA ALA A 30 10.69 7.95 13.42
C ALA A 30 11.19 6.70 14.16
N VAL A 31 11.23 5.54 13.48
CA VAL A 31 11.58 4.25 14.11
C VAL A 31 13.06 3.92 13.99
N ASN A 32 13.65 4.15 12.81
CA ASN A 32 15.00 3.68 12.47
C ASN A 32 15.96 4.81 12.12
N GLU A 33 15.49 6.07 12.17
CA GLU A 33 16.26 7.28 11.96
C GLU A 33 16.94 7.40 10.58
N HIS A 34 16.57 6.52 9.65
CA HIS A 34 17.00 6.58 8.26
C HIS A 34 16.22 7.63 7.48
N SER A 35 16.77 8.08 6.34
CA SER A 35 16.06 9.06 5.52
C SER A 35 14.79 8.44 4.91
N MET A 36 13.66 9.15 5.03
CA MET A 36 12.44 8.79 4.31
C MET A 36 12.49 9.19 2.84
N THR A 37 13.18 10.30 2.53
CA THR A 37 13.21 10.87 1.17
C THR A 37 14.37 10.39 0.32
N ASN A 38 15.55 10.21 0.92
CA ASN A 38 16.74 9.76 0.21
C ASN A 38 16.79 8.23 0.15
N VAL A 39 17.05 7.68 -1.04
CA VAL A 39 17.26 6.25 -1.26
C VAL A 39 18.75 6.00 -1.44
N PRO A 40 19.40 5.27 -0.51
CA PRO A 40 20.79 4.87 -0.67
C PRO A 40 21.02 4.07 -1.95
N ALA A 41 22.24 4.17 -2.50
CA ALA A 41 22.63 3.38 -3.66
C ALA A 41 22.54 1.88 -3.37
N GLY A 42 22.01 1.12 -4.33
CA GLY A 42 21.82 -0.33 -4.21
C GLY A 42 20.49 -0.74 -3.56
N MET A 43 19.71 0.21 -3.03
CA MET A 43 18.37 -0.07 -2.51
C MET A 43 17.29 0.08 -3.59
N GLU A 44 16.20 -0.62 -3.38
CA GLU A 44 15.02 -0.61 -4.24
C GLU A 44 13.79 -0.07 -3.50
N ILE A 45 12.76 0.28 -4.26
CA ILE A 45 11.49 0.79 -3.74
C ILE A 45 10.38 -0.17 -4.14
N ALA A 46 9.43 -0.41 -3.25
CA ALA A 46 8.16 -1.09 -3.51
C ALA A 46 6.98 -0.28 -2.97
N TYR A 47 5.83 -0.39 -3.63
CA TYR A 47 4.59 0.29 -3.25
C TYR A 47 3.46 -0.71 -3.08
N PHE A 48 2.88 -0.73 -1.87
CA PHE A 48 1.79 -1.64 -1.50
C PHE A 48 0.62 -0.89 -0.88
N ALA A 49 -0.60 -1.21 -1.30
CA ALA A 49 -1.84 -0.74 -0.70
C ALA A 49 -2.61 -1.96 -0.15
N MET A 50 -2.90 -1.95 1.15
CA MET A 50 -3.46 -3.11 1.87
C MET A 50 -4.53 -2.67 2.88
N GLY A 51 -5.26 -1.59 2.59
CA GLY A 51 -6.17 -0.96 3.54
C GLY A 51 -5.49 0.15 4.34
N CYS A 52 -5.86 0.32 5.61
CA CYS A 52 -5.34 1.38 6.48
C CYS A 52 -3.80 1.34 6.57
N PHE A 53 -3.15 2.33 5.96
CA PHE A 53 -1.69 2.37 5.84
C PHE A 53 -0.90 2.37 7.15
N TRP A 54 -1.51 2.72 8.30
CA TRP A 54 -0.83 2.77 9.59
C TRP A 54 -0.38 1.39 10.05
N GLY A 55 -1.26 0.39 9.89
CA GLY A 55 -0.91 -1.00 10.15
C GLY A 55 0.10 -1.52 9.13
N VAL A 56 -0.06 -1.12 7.86
CA VAL A 56 0.71 -1.66 6.74
C VAL A 56 2.16 -1.22 6.88
N GLU A 57 2.36 0.06 7.16
CA GLU A 57 3.67 0.65 7.36
C GLU A 57 4.40 -0.04 8.51
N ARG A 58 3.68 -0.32 9.60
CA ARG A 58 4.22 -1.04 10.75
C ARG A 58 4.71 -2.44 10.41
N LEU A 59 3.98 -3.17 9.56
CA LEU A 59 4.40 -4.50 9.14
C LEU A 59 5.75 -4.45 8.41
N PHE A 60 5.90 -3.49 7.49
CA PHE A 60 7.10 -3.41 6.66
C PHE A 60 8.32 -2.89 7.42
N TRP A 61 8.21 -1.86 8.28
CA TRP A 61 9.41 -1.36 8.98
C TRP A 61 10.02 -2.35 9.97
N GLN A 62 9.27 -3.40 10.35
CA GLN A 62 9.75 -4.45 11.25
C GLN A 62 10.57 -5.53 10.53
N LEU A 63 10.55 -5.55 9.19
CA LEU A 63 11.23 -6.57 8.41
C LEU A 63 12.74 -6.29 8.33
N PRO A 64 13.59 -7.27 8.64
CA PRO A 64 15.01 -7.19 8.35
C PRO A 64 15.24 -6.94 6.86
N GLY A 65 16.09 -5.97 6.52
CA GLY A 65 16.37 -5.56 5.14
C GLY A 65 15.52 -4.39 4.65
N VAL A 66 14.48 -3.97 5.38
CA VAL A 66 13.76 -2.71 5.08
C VAL A 66 14.54 -1.53 5.68
N TYR A 67 14.91 -0.58 4.82
CA TYR A 67 15.67 0.61 5.18
C TYR A 67 14.79 1.73 5.74
N SER A 68 13.69 2.05 5.07
CA SER A 68 12.71 3.03 5.55
C SER A 68 11.36 2.78 4.92
N THR A 69 10.30 3.25 5.58
CA THR A 69 8.94 3.22 5.07
C THR A 69 8.32 4.61 5.09
N ALA A 70 7.28 4.83 4.30
CA ALA A 70 6.46 6.03 4.42
C ALA A 70 5.01 5.75 4.06
N ALA A 71 4.08 6.34 4.80
CA ALA A 71 2.66 6.36 4.51
C ALA A 71 2.33 7.43 3.44
N GLY A 72 1.43 7.11 2.52
CA GLY A 72 1.06 8.04 1.45
C GLY A 72 -0.06 7.56 0.55
N TYR A 73 -0.13 8.17 -0.62
CA TYR A 73 -1.21 8.02 -1.58
C TYR A 73 -0.66 7.74 -2.97
N ALA A 74 -1.21 6.72 -3.65
CA ALA A 74 -0.81 6.34 -5.00
C ALA A 74 -1.97 5.73 -5.79
N GLY A 75 -1.83 5.62 -7.11
CA GLY A 75 -2.80 4.97 -8.00
C GLY A 75 -3.99 5.83 -8.42
N GLY A 76 -4.02 7.11 -8.02
CA GLY A 76 -5.05 8.09 -8.39
C GLY A 76 -4.54 9.18 -9.32
N TYR A 77 -5.38 10.21 -9.50
CA TYR A 77 -5.15 11.30 -10.45
C TYR A 77 -4.73 12.61 -9.80
N THR A 78 -5.29 12.90 -8.61
CA THR A 78 -5.11 14.20 -7.94
C THR A 78 -3.65 14.38 -7.48
N PRO A 79 -2.95 15.46 -7.88
CA PRO A 79 -1.59 15.73 -7.41
C PRO A 79 -1.58 16.25 -5.96
N ASN A 80 -0.60 15.79 -5.18
CA ASN A 80 -0.36 16.15 -3.77
C ASN A 80 -1.64 16.19 -2.92
N PRO A 81 -2.45 15.11 -2.91
CA PRO A 81 -3.70 15.11 -2.16
C PRO A 81 -3.41 15.10 -0.64
N THR A 82 -4.33 15.67 0.12
CA THR A 82 -4.37 15.57 1.60
C THR A 82 -5.16 14.34 2.03
N TYR A 83 -4.97 13.89 3.27
CA TYR A 83 -5.75 12.79 3.84
C TYR A 83 -7.26 13.02 3.71
N ARG A 84 -7.72 14.25 3.99
CA ARG A 84 -9.13 14.63 3.86
C ARG A 84 -9.66 14.51 2.43
N GLU A 85 -8.86 14.91 1.44
CA GLU A 85 -9.23 14.79 0.02
C GLU A 85 -9.30 13.32 -0.40
N VAL A 86 -8.32 12.49 0.00
CA VAL A 86 -8.34 11.05 -0.28
C VAL A 86 -9.54 10.38 0.40
N CYS A 87 -9.84 10.72 1.65
CA CYS A 87 -10.99 10.23 2.39
C CYS A 87 -12.33 10.57 1.73
N SER A 88 -12.40 11.59 0.86
CA SER A 88 -13.62 11.88 0.10
C SER A 88 -13.93 10.83 -0.98
N GLY A 89 -12.92 10.06 -1.42
CA GLY A 89 -12.97 9.15 -2.56
C GLY A 89 -12.81 9.82 -3.93
N GLN A 90 -12.66 11.15 -3.97
CA GLN A 90 -12.63 11.94 -5.22
C GLN A 90 -11.23 12.15 -5.80
N THR A 91 -10.21 11.46 -5.29
CA THR A 91 -8.83 11.57 -5.82
C THR A 91 -8.42 10.38 -6.69
N GLY A 92 -9.11 9.25 -6.54
CA GLY A 92 -8.74 7.96 -7.13
C GLY A 92 -7.57 7.24 -6.43
N HIS A 93 -6.92 7.87 -5.45
CA HIS A 93 -5.77 7.27 -4.78
C HIS A 93 -6.19 6.18 -3.81
N ALA A 94 -5.34 5.16 -3.68
CA ALA A 94 -5.30 4.25 -2.55
C ALA A 94 -4.36 4.79 -1.46
N GLU A 95 -4.63 4.45 -0.21
CA GLU A 95 -3.65 4.48 0.87
C GLU A 95 -2.57 3.44 0.56
N ALA A 96 -1.35 3.92 0.37
CA ALA A 96 -0.22 3.12 -0.03
C ALA A 96 0.96 3.35 0.93
N VAL A 97 1.79 2.33 1.06
CA VAL A 97 3.06 2.39 1.78
C VAL A 97 4.19 2.29 0.77
N ARG A 98 5.11 3.23 0.87
CA ARG A 98 6.42 3.18 0.23
C ARG A 98 7.38 2.41 1.11
N VAL A 99 7.99 1.36 0.56
CA VAL A 99 8.98 0.52 1.25
C VAL A 99 10.31 0.65 0.51
N VAL A 100 11.33 1.16 1.19
CA VAL A 100 12.71 1.16 0.70
C VAL A 100 13.41 -0.05 1.31
N TYR A 101 13.99 -0.92 0.50
CA TYR A 101 14.60 -2.16 0.97
C TYR A 101 15.93 -2.46 0.29
N ASP A 102 16.76 -3.24 0.97
CA ASP A 102 18.00 -3.78 0.43
C ASP A 102 17.74 -5.15 -0.23
N PRO A 103 17.79 -5.25 -1.57
CA PRO A 103 17.55 -6.51 -2.28
C PRO A 103 18.59 -7.60 -1.96
N ALA A 104 19.75 -7.25 -1.37
CA ALA A 104 20.73 -8.22 -0.90
C ALA A 104 20.34 -8.88 0.44
N VAL A 105 19.39 -8.29 1.18
CA VAL A 105 18.92 -8.78 2.50
C VAL A 105 17.49 -9.33 2.41
N ILE A 106 16.60 -8.64 1.70
CA ILE A 106 15.20 -9.04 1.51
C ILE A 106 14.80 -8.91 0.04
N ARG A 107 14.31 -10.00 -0.54
CA ARG A 107 13.85 -10.02 -1.94
C ARG A 107 12.45 -9.46 -2.06
N TYR A 108 12.11 -8.96 -3.26
CA TYR A 108 10.77 -8.47 -3.56
C TYR A 108 9.68 -9.54 -3.34
N GLU A 109 9.96 -10.81 -3.61
CA GLU A 109 9.03 -11.93 -3.38
C GLU A 109 8.70 -12.11 -1.89
N GLN A 110 9.64 -11.79 -0.99
CA GLN A 110 9.39 -11.84 0.45
C GLN A 110 8.50 -10.68 0.90
N LEU A 111 8.63 -9.51 0.26
CA LEU A 111 7.70 -8.40 0.48
C LEU A 111 6.29 -8.74 -0.04
N LEU A 112 6.20 -9.41 -1.20
CA LEU A 112 4.93 -9.93 -1.73
C LEU A 112 4.31 -10.97 -0.80
N GLN A 113 5.10 -11.85 -0.19
CA GLN A 113 4.61 -12.79 0.81
C GLN A 113 3.96 -12.05 2.00
N VAL A 114 4.66 -11.05 2.57
CA VAL A 114 4.10 -10.23 3.65
C VAL A 114 2.82 -9.53 3.19
N PHE A 115 2.79 -9.00 1.97
CA PHE A 115 1.61 -8.40 1.37
C PHE A 115 0.42 -9.38 1.37
N TRP A 116 0.56 -10.55 0.74
CA TRP A 116 -0.56 -11.49 0.56
C TRP A 116 -1.07 -12.08 1.87
N GLU A 117 -0.18 -12.32 2.84
CA GLU A 117 -0.53 -12.99 4.10
C GLU A 117 -1.16 -12.06 5.14
N ASN A 118 -1.07 -10.73 4.96
CA ASN A 118 -1.49 -9.75 5.96
C ASN A 118 -2.62 -8.83 5.49
N HIS A 119 -3.45 -9.21 4.52
CA HIS A 119 -4.74 -8.55 4.27
C HIS A 119 -5.72 -9.50 3.57
N ASP A 120 -6.98 -9.11 3.39
CA ASP A 120 -7.90 -9.82 2.49
C ASP A 120 -7.85 -9.18 1.09
N PRO A 121 -7.26 -9.85 0.08
CA PRO A 121 -7.11 -9.30 -1.26
C PRO A 121 -8.37 -9.40 -2.11
N ALA A 122 -9.47 -9.99 -1.61
CA ALA A 122 -10.69 -10.25 -2.36
C ALA A 122 -11.88 -9.37 -1.93
N GLN A 123 -11.64 -8.29 -1.19
CA GLN A 123 -12.71 -7.41 -0.68
C GLN A 123 -13.08 -6.24 -1.61
N GLY A 124 -12.30 -5.96 -2.63
CA GLY A 124 -12.55 -4.86 -3.56
C GLY A 124 -12.27 -3.49 -2.96
N MET A 125 -13.27 -2.61 -2.95
CA MET A 125 -13.15 -1.22 -2.49
C MET A 125 -13.39 -1.09 -0.97
N GLN A 126 -12.77 -1.99 -0.20
CA GLN A 126 -12.76 -2.00 1.26
C GLN A 126 -11.63 -2.88 1.79
N GLN A 127 -11.26 -2.70 3.06
CA GLN A 127 -10.44 -3.63 3.82
C GLN A 127 -10.94 -3.71 5.26
N GLY A 128 -11.40 -4.89 5.71
CA GLY A 128 -11.98 -5.07 7.03
C GLY A 128 -13.17 -4.13 7.26
N ASN A 129 -13.07 -3.28 8.29
CA ASN A 129 -14.08 -2.25 8.61
C ASN A 129 -13.88 -0.93 7.85
N ASP A 130 -12.79 -0.80 7.08
CA ASP A 130 -12.43 0.42 6.37
C ASP A 130 -13.03 0.37 4.96
N HIS A 131 -14.12 1.13 4.76
CA HIS A 131 -14.87 1.15 3.50
C HIS A 131 -14.47 2.32 2.60
N GLY A 132 -14.13 2.02 1.34
CA GLY A 132 -13.89 3.01 0.30
C GLY A 132 -12.77 2.62 -0.65
N THR A 133 -12.78 3.21 -1.86
CA THR A 133 -11.76 2.98 -2.90
C THR A 133 -10.33 3.24 -2.43
N GLN A 134 -10.16 4.13 -1.46
CA GLN A 134 -8.85 4.43 -0.88
C GLN A 134 -8.26 3.27 -0.07
N TYR A 135 -9.06 2.30 0.37
CA TYR A 135 -8.59 1.15 1.15
C TYR A 135 -8.43 -0.12 0.32
N ARG A 136 -8.52 -0.01 -1.01
CA ARG A 136 -8.41 -1.17 -1.91
C ARG A 136 -7.04 -1.84 -1.83
N SER A 137 -7.02 -3.14 -2.11
CA SER A 137 -5.78 -3.89 -2.32
C SER A 137 -5.13 -3.48 -3.65
N ALA A 138 -3.86 -3.06 -3.62
CA ALA A 138 -3.10 -2.76 -4.83
C ALA A 138 -1.59 -2.98 -4.66
N ILE A 139 -0.92 -3.30 -5.76
CA ILE A 139 0.52 -3.36 -5.89
C ILE A 139 0.91 -2.44 -7.05
N TYR A 140 1.81 -1.49 -6.79
CA TYR A 140 2.27 -0.54 -7.80
C TYR A 140 3.74 -0.82 -8.17
N PRO A 141 4.02 -1.81 -9.04
CA PRO A 141 5.37 -2.14 -9.45
C PRO A 141 6.07 -0.97 -10.18
N LEU A 142 7.35 -0.79 -9.87
CA LEU A 142 8.25 0.18 -10.48
C LEU A 142 9.03 -0.39 -11.67
N THR A 143 9.30 -1.70 -11.67
CA THR A 143 10.07 -2.38 -12.72
C THR A 143 9.27 -3.50 -13.40
N PRO A 144 9.65 -3.91 -14.62
CA PRO A 144 9.07 -5.09 -15.27
C PRO A 144 9.21 -6.37 -14.44
N GLU A 145 10.33 -6.54 -13.73
CA GLU A 145 10.59 -7.68 -12.85
C GLU A 145 9.61 -7.70 -11.67
N GLN A 146 9.40 -6.55 -11.02
CA GLN A 146 8.39 -6.41 -9.96
C GLN A 146 6.98 -6.67 -10.48
N SER A 147 6.66 -6.22 -11.69
CA SER A 147 5.35 -6.47 -12.32
C SER A 147 5.14 -7.97 -12.57
N ALA A 148 6.13 -8.64 -13.16
CA ALA A 148 6.08 -10.09 -13.42
C ALA A 148 5.95 -10.89 -12.11
N ALA A 149 6.76 -10.56 -11.09
CA ALA A 149 6.70 -11.21 -9.79
C ALA A 149 5.34 -10.97 -9.08
N ALA A 150 4.79 -9.75 -9.16
CA ALA A 150 3.48 -9.43 -8.60
C ALA A 150 2.37 -10.26 -9.27
N HIS A 151 2.36 -10.34 -10.60
CA HIS A 151 1.37 -11.15 -11.33
C HIS A 151 1.50 -12.64 -11.03
N ALA A 152 2.72 -13.18 -11.02
CA ALA A 152 2.96 -14.59 -10.69
C ALA A 152 2.57 -14.92 -9.24
N SER A 153 2.85 -14.03 -8.28
CA SER A 153 2.43 -14.21 -6.88
C SER A 153 0.91 -14.15 -6.70
N ARG A 154 0.21 -13.29 -7.45
CA ARG A 154 -1.27 -13.24 -7.47
C ARG A 154 -1.87 -14.56 -7.91
N GLU A 155 -1.36 -15.16 -8.98
CA GLU A 155 -1.86 -16.44 -9.51
C GLU A 155 -1.65 -17.59 -8.51
N ARG A 156 -0.47 -17.63 -7.87
CA ARG A 156 -0.19 -18.58 -6.80
C ARG A 156 -1.10 -18.39 -5.60
N PHE A 157 -1.30 -17.15 -5.16
CA PHE A 157 -2.17 -16.86 -4.02
C PHE A 157 -3.64 -17.18 -4.34
N GLN A 158 -4.12 -16.90 -5.56
CA GLN A 158 -5.47 -17.28 -5.99
C GLN A 158 -5.70 -18.79 -5.90
N SER A 159 -4.69 -19.58 -6.28
CA SER A 159 -4.72 -21.03 -6.20
C SER A 159 -4.67 -21.52 -4.75
N ALA A 160 -3.87 -20.87 -3.89
CA ALA A 160 -3.81 -21.16 -2.46
C ALA A 160 -5.13 -20.84 -1.74
N MET A 161 -5.77 -19.72 -2.08
CA MET A 161 -7.12 -19.37 -1.61
C MET A 161 -8.13 -20.45 -1.98
N ALA A 162 -8.15 -20.88 -3.25
CA ALA A 162 -9.07 -21.92 -3.72
C ALA A 162 -8.81 -23.25 -2.98
N ALA A 163 -7.56 -23.63 -2.76
CA ALA A 163 -7.18 -24.82 -1.99
C ALA A 163 -7.62 -24.74 -0.51
N ALA A 164 -7.67 -23.53 0.05
CA ALA A 164 -8.19 -23.26 1.40
C ALA A 164 -9.73 -23.15 1.46
N GLY A 165 -10.43 -23.33 0.32
CA GLY A 165 -11.89 -23.25 0.23
C GLY A 165 -12.45 -21.85 -0.02
N ASP A 166 -11.60 -20.85 -0.30
CA ASP A 166 -12.00 -19.50 -0.68
C ASP A 166 -11.92 -19.31 -2.20
N ASN A 167 -13.09 -19.34 -2.84
CA ASN A 167 -13.21 -19.18 -4.29
C ASN A 167 -13.45 -17.73 -4.73
N ARG A 168 -13.32 -16.75 -3.83
CA ARG A 168 -13.46 -15.34 -4.21
C ARG A 168 -12.31 -14.94 -5.13
N PRO A 169 -12.59 -14.20 -6.23
CA PRO A 169 -11.53 -13.69 -7.09
C PRO A 169 -10.75 -12.59 -6.35
N ILE A 170 -9.42 -12.63 -6.49
CA ILE A 170 -8.55 -11.56 -6.00
C ILE A 170 -8.89 -10.26 -6.74
N THR A 171 -9.11 -9.20 -5.96
CA THR A 171 -9.43 -7.85 -6.43
C THR A 171 -8.22 -6.92 -6.48
N THR A 172 -7.05 -7.40 -6.08
CA THR A 172 -5.80 -6.63 -6.07
C THR A 172 -5.50 -6.01 -7.43
N GLU A 173 -5.44 -4.70 -7.47
CA GLU A 173 -5.00 -3.93 -8.63
C GLU A 173 -3.48 -4.07 -8.78
N ILE A 174 -2.99 -4.46 -9.97
CA ILE A 174 -1.56 -4.48 -10.28
C ILE A 174 -1.35 -3.60 -11.50
N THR A 175 -0.87 -2.37 -11.27
CA THR A 175 -0.71 -1.33 -12.30
C THR A 175 0.60 -0.60 -12.10
N HIS A 176 1.18 -0.05 -13.17
CA HIS A 176 2.47 0.66 -13.07
C HIS A 176 2.40 1.81 -12.05
N ALA A 177 3.48 1.99 -11.30
CA ALA A 177 3.57 3.03 -10.29
C ALA A 177 3.32 4.42 -10.88
N THR A 178 2.32 5.09 -10.31
CA THR A 178 2.13 6.55 -10.45
C THR A 178 2.95 7.27 -9.37
N PRO A 179 3.12 8.60 -9.44
CA PRO A 179 3.81 9.33 -8.39
C PRO A 179 3.23 9.03 -7.00
N PHE A 180 4.10 8.68 -6.06
CA PHE A 180 3.75 8.52 -4.65
C PHE A 180 3.71 9.88 -3.97
N TYR A 181 2.60 10.19 -3.30
CA TYR A 181 2.46 11.41 -2.51
C TYR A 181 2.51 11.07 -1.03
N TYR A 182 3.47 11.65 -0.30
CA TYR A 182 3.55 11.46 1.14
C TYR A 182 2.30 12.00 1.83
N ALA A 183 1.79 11.23 2.78
CA ALA A 183 0.78 11.70 3.72
C ALA A 183 1.41 12.69 4.72
N GLU A 184 0.55 13.40 5.44
CA GLU A 184 0.92 14.33 6.50
C GLU A 184 1.84 13.67 7.54
N ASP A 185 2.75 14.45 8.15
CA ASP A 185 3.75 13.93 9.10
C ASP A 185 3.12 13.14 10.26
N GLU A 186 1.92 13.53 10.69
CA GLU A 186 1.16 12.82 11.73
C GLU A 186 0.83 11.37 11.36
N HIS A 187 0.69 11.05 10.07
CA HIS A 187 0.45 9.69 9.58
C HIS A 187 1.73 8.86 9.46
N GLN A 188 2.89 9.52 9.32
CA GLN A 188 4.18 8.84 9.21
C GLN A 188 4.51 8.14 10.52
N GLN A 189 4.67 6.81 10.46
CA GLN A 189 4.93 5.93 11.61
C GLN A 189 3.92 6.15 12.75
N TYR A 190 2.66 6.38 12.40
CA TYR A 190 1.61 6.72 13.35
C TYR A 190 1.51 5.73 14.52
N LEU A 191 1.60 4.41 14.26
CA LEU A 191 1.54 3.38 15.31
C LEU A 191 2.80 3.27 16.17
N HIS A 192 3.93 3.84 15.73
CA HIS A 192 5.08 4.01 16.61
C HIS A 192 4.84 5.18 17.57
N LYS A 193 4.31 6.30 17.05
CA LYS A 193 3.94 7.49 17.84
C LYS A 193 2.76 7.20 18.79
N ASN A 194 1.85 6.32 18.40
CA ASN A 194 0.63 5.95 19.10
C ASN A 194 0.49 4.42 19.21
N PRO A 195 1.13 3.77 20.20
CA PRO A 195 1.18 2.30 20.30
C PRO A 195 -0.18 1.61 20.42
N TYR A 196 -1.18 2.30 20.95
CA TYR A 196 -2.56 1.82 21.12
C TYR A 196 -3.50 2.29 20.00
N GLY A 197 -2.95 2.85 18.92
CA GLY A 197 -3.72 3.30 17.75
C GLY A 197 -4.40 2.14 17.04
N TYR A 198 -5.43 2.47 16.24
CA TYR A 198 -6.17 1.50 15.46
C TYR A 198 -5.26 0.74 14.48
N CYS A 199 -5.35 -0.59 14.50
CA CYS A 199 -4.70 -1.47 13.55
C CYS A 199 -5.73 -2.50 13.08
N GLY A 200 -6.41 -2.20 11.98
CA GLY A 200 -7.41 -3.08 11.36
C GLY A 200 -6.85 -4.19 10.48
N ILE A 201 -5.53 -4.37 10.46
CA ILE A 201 -4.89 -5.35 9.57
C ILE A 201 -5.07 -6.77 10.10
N GLY A 202 -5.64 -7.61 9.25
CA GLY A 202 -5.69 -9.07 9.41
C GLY A 202 -5.73 -9.74 8.05
N GLY A 203 -4.98 -10.83 7.89
CA GLY A 203 -5.06 -11.70 6.73
C GLY A 203 -6.22 -12.70 6.81
N ILE A 204 -6.46 -13.41 5.71
CA ILE A 204 -7.48 -14.48 5.63
C ILE A 204 -6.97 -15.85 6.14
N GLY A 205 -5.76 -15.91 6.71
CA GLY A 205 -5.16 -17.15 7.21
C GLY A 205 -4.62 -18.09 6.12
N VAL A 206 -4.42 -17.59 4.90
CA VAL A 206 -3.82 -18.32 3.77
C VAL A 206 -2.37 -17.88 3.59
N CYS A 207 -1.45 -18.84 3.47
CA CYS A 207 -0.03 -18.57 3.21
C CYS A 207 0.25 -18.52 1.71
N LEU A 208 1.18 -17.65 1.28
CA LEU A 208 1.67 -17.67 -0.09
C LEU A 208 2.59 -18.89 -0.29
N PRO A 209 2.31 -19.77 -1.27
CA PRO A 209 3.20 -20.88 -1.57
C PRO A 209 4.58 -20.39 -2.06
N PRO A 210 5.68 -21.06 -1.69
CA PRO A 210 7.02 -20.68 -2.14
C PRO A 210 7.15 -20.70 -3.68
N ASP A 211 8.17 -20.04 -4.21
CA ASP A 211 8.55 -20.19 -5.62
C ASP A 211 8.88 -21.67 -5.89
N ALA A 212 8.43 -22.19 -7.03
CA ALA A 212 8.71 -23.57 -7.46
C ALA A 212 10.17 -23.74 -7.91
#